data_AF-A0A9E0RTS1-F1
#
_entry.id   AF-A0A9E0RTS1-F1
#
_cell.length_a   1.000
_cell.length_b   1.000
_cell.length_c   1.000
_cell.angle_alpha   90.00
_cell.angle_beta   90.00
_cell.angle_gamma   90.00
#
_symmetry.space_group_name_H-M   'P 1'
#
loop_
_entity.id
_entity.type
_entity.pdbx_description
1 polymer ?
#
loop_
_entity_poly.entity_id
_entity_poly.type
_entity_poly.pdbx_seq_one_letter_code
_entity_poly.pdbx_strand_id
1 'polypeptide(L)'
;MSILPLQQHYADHLPAAFYQEVIPSGIGDAQWLIINHQLANALAIDINDHQADLLDVFAGNRLADPNKKPIAMAYAGHQFGHYVPMLGDGRGVLLGEIVVDNGSSKERWDLHLKGAGTTPYSRHGEGRAVLR
;
A
#
# COMPACT_ATOMS: atom_id res chain seq x y z
N MET A 1 12.72 -7.62 -14.00
CA MET A 1 12.38 -8.34 -12.75
C MET A 1 11.71 -7.36 -11.81
N SER A 2 10.66 -7.77 -11.11
CA SER A 2 9.98 -6.88 -10.14
C SER A 2 10.94 -6.54 -9.00
N ILE A 3 11.02 -5.26 -8.64
CA ILE A 3 11.86 -4.77 -7.53
C ILE A 3 11.30 -5.11 -6.14
N LEU A 4 10.04 -5.56 -6.09
CA LEU A 4 9.40 -6.09 -4.89
C LEU A 4 8.64 -7.38 -5.21
N PRO A 5 8.82 -8.46 -4.45
CA PRO A 5 8.14 -9.74 -4.70
C PRO A 5 6.70 -9.74 -4.15
N LEU A 6 5.86 -8.80 -4.62
CA LEU A 6 4.51 -8.62 -4.10
C LEU A 6 3.55 -9.73 -4.57
N GLN A 7 2.83 -10.30 -3.61
CA GLN A 7 1.64 -11.11 -3.81
C GLN A 7 0.38 -10.24 -3.72
N GLN A 8 -0.75 -10.75 -4.21
CA GLN A 8 -2.06 -10.09 -4.15
C GLN A 8 -3.08 -11.02 -3.48
N HIS A 9 -2.66 -11.74 -2.44
CA HIS A 9 -3.45 -12.80 -1.81
C HIS A 9 -4.83 -12.30 -1.36
N TYR A 10 -4.94 -11.09 -0.77
CA TYR A 10 -6.21 -10.47 -0.42
C TYR A 10 -7.13 -10.32 -1.65
N ALA A 11 -6.62 -9.73 -2.72
CA ALA A 11 -7.41 -9.51 -3.94
C ALA A 11 -7.75 -10.83 -4.66
N ASP A 12 -6.80 -11.76 -4.70
CA ASP A 12 -6.91 -13.04 -5.41
C ASP A 12 -7.91 -14.01 -4.73
N HIS A 13 -8.14 -13.88 -3.41
CA HIS A 13 -8.94 -14.84 -2.63
C HIS A 13 -10.22 -14.26 -2.04
N LEU A 14 -10.41 -12.95 -2.04
CA LEU A 14 -11.65 -12.33 -1.57
C LEU A 14 -12.51 -11.81 -2.74
N PRO A 15 -13.85 -11.84 -2.61
CA PRO A 15 -14.72 -11.24 -3.59
C PRO A 15 -14.43 -9.75 -3.82
N ALA A 16 -14.70 -9.26 -5.02
CA ALA A 16 -14.55 -7.84 -5.37
C ALA A 16 -15.44 -6.89 -4.54
N ALA A 17 -16.35 -7.41 -3.70
CA ALA A 17 -17.11 -6.61 -2.74
C ALA A 17 -16.25 -6.08 -1.58
N PHE A 18 -15.09 -6.69 -1.30
CA PHE A 18 -14.23 -6.33 -0.17
C PHE A 18 -13.24 -5.21 -0.49
N TYR A 19 -13.08 -4.85 -1.77
CA TYR A 19 -12.08 -3.90 -2.20
C TYR A 19 -12.43 -3.26 -3.55
N GLN A 20 -11.66 -2.26 -3.95
CA GLN A 20 -11.64 -1.73 -5.31
C GLN A 20 -10.19 -1.66 -5.79
N GLU A 21 -9.96 -2.00 -7.05
CA GLU A 21 -8.66 -1.81 -7.70
C GLU A 21 -8.39 -0.30 -7.83
N VAL A 22 -7.23 0.16 -7.36
CA VAL A 22 -6.85 1.57 -7.38
C VAL A 22 -5.38 1.70 -7.74
N ILE A 23 -5.07 2.53 -8.72
CA ILE A 23 -3.69 2.93 -9.01
C ILE A 23 -3.34 4.14 -8.14
N PRO A 24 -2.26 4.09 -7.33
CA PRO A 24 -1.79 5.26 -6.59
C PRO A 24 -1.58 6.46 -7.52
N SER A 25 -1.95 7.64 -7.04
CA SER A 25 -1.61 8.90 -7.69
C SER A 25 -0.27 9.38 -7.13
N GLY A 26 0.74 9.46 -8.00
CA GLY A 26 2.09 9.88 -7.63
C GLY A 26 2.20 11.28 -7.02
N ILE A 27 3.40 11.61 -6.52
CA ILE A 27 3.79 12.96 -6.09
C ILE A 27 5.10 13.37 -6.78
N GLY A 28 5.17 14.64 -7.19
CA GLY A 28 6.39 15.22 -7.76
C GLY A 28 7.47 15.44 -6.70
N ASP A 29 8.73 15.44 -7.14
CA ASP A 29 9.91 15.75 -6.31
C ASP A 29 9.97 14.96 -4.99
N ALA A 30 9.56 13.68 -5.03
CA ALA A 30 9.59 12.80 -3.87
C ALA A 30 11.02 12.63 -3.34
N GLN A 31 11.17 12.57 -2.02
CA GLN A 31 12.46 12.38 -1.36
C GLN A 31 12.32 11.45 -0.15
N TRP A 32 13.36 10.66 0.09
CA TRP A 32 13.49 9.92 1.34
C TRP A 32 13.83 10.89 2.48
N LEU A 33 13.01 10.89 3.53
CA LEU A 33 13.30 11.64 4.74
C LEU A 33 13.87 10.75 5.84
N ILE A 34 13.20 9.61 6.08
CA ILE A 34 13.60 8.62 7.08
C ILE A 34 13.26 7.24 6.54
N ILE A 35 14.16 6.28 6.75
CA ILE A 35 13.98 4.89 6.36
C ILE A 35 14.22 4.00 7.60
N ASN A 36 13.34 3.03 7.82
CA ASN A 36 13.57 1.97 8.79
C ASN A 36 14.34 0.82 8.13
N HIS A 37 15.67 0.92 8.10
CA HIS A 37 16.53 -0.10 7.48
C HIS A 37 16.41 -1.47 8.14
N GLN A 38 16.18 -1.53 9.46
CA GLN A 38 16.01 -2.80 10.16
C GLN A 38 14.77 -3.55 9.66
N LEU A 39 13.63 -2.85 9.52
CA LEU A 39 12.41 -3.45 8.99
C LEU A 39 12.55 -3.80 7.51
N ALA A 40 13.14 -2.92 6.70
CA ALA A 40 13.38 -3.19 5.29
C ALA A 40 14.18 -4.49 5.09
N ASN A 41 15.27 -4.66 5.85
CA ASN A 41 16.08 -5.88 5.82
C ASN A 41 15.28 -7.10 6.29
N ALA A 42 14.48 -6.97 7.36
CA ALA A 42 13.63 -8.07 7.85
C ALA A 42 12.57 -8.50 6.82
N LEU A 43 12.12 -7.59 5.96
CA LEU A 43 11.19 -7.85 4.88
C LEU A 43 11.86 -8.18 3.53
N ALA A 44 13.20 -8.35 3.53
CA ALA A 44 14.00 -8.58 2.34
C ALA A 44 13.80 -7.50 1.24
N ILE A 45 13.59 -6.24 1.65
CA ILE A 45 13.52 -5.07 0.76
C ILE A 45 14.90 -4.41 0.74
N ASP A 46 15.60 -4.54 -0.39
CA ASP A 46 16.91 -3.90 -0.56
C ASP A 46 16.77 -2.43 -0.99
N ILE A 47 16.77 -1.54 0.01
CA ILE A 47 16.65 -0.10 -0.23
C ILE A 47 17.95 0.49 -0.82
N ASN A 48 19.11 -0.09 -0.53
CA ASN A 48 20.39 0.51 -0.93
C ASN A 48 20.64 0.31 -2.43
N ASP A 49 20.35 -0.89 -2.95
CA ASP A 49 20.60 -1.22 -4.35
C ASP A 49 19.49 -0.70 -5.30
N HIS A 50 18.30 -0.39 -4.76
CA HIS A 50 17.12 0.01 -5.54
C HIS A 50 16.49 1.33 -5.07
N GLN A 51 17.29 2.25 -4.52
CA GLN A 51 16.78 3.45 -3.84
C GLN A 51 15.83 4.31 -4.69
N ALA A 52 16.19 4.61 -5.94
CA ALA A 52 15.37 5.43 -6.83
C ALA A 52 14.09 4.70 -7.26
N ASP A 53 14.23 3.41 -7.57
CA ASP A 53 13.14 2.58 -8.04
C ASP A 53 12.07 2.33 -6.97
N LEU A 54 12.51 2.12 -5.72
CA LEU A 54 11.64 1.98 -4.56
C LEU A 54 11.02 3.31 -4.14
N LEU A 55 11.75 4.43 -4.30
CA LEU A 55 11.18 5.76 -4.07
C LEU A 55 10.00 6.01 -5.01
N ASP A 56 10.12 5.68 -6.29
CA ASP A 56 9.01 5.83 -7.24
C ASP A 56 7.81 4.97 -6.87
N VAL A 57 8.02 3.76 -6.36
CA VAL A 57 6.92 2.91 -5.89
C VAL A 57 6.27 3.48 -4.64
N PHE A 58 7.05 3.88 -3.63
CA PHE A 58 6.52 4.40 -2.36
C PHE A 58 6.07 5.87 -2.46
N ALA A 59 6.39 6.56 -3.54
CA ALA A 59 5.76 7.84 -3.90
C ALA A 59 4.45 7.64 -4.68
N GLY A 60 4.13 6.41 -5.08
CA GLY A 60 2.98 6.11 -5.95
C GLY A 60 3.17 6.55 -7.40
N ASN A 61 4.41 6.84 -7.83
CA ASN A 61 4.75 7.23 -9.20
C ASN A 61 4.80 6.04 -10.15
N ARG A 62 5.01 4.82 -9.61
CA ARG A 62 5.15 3.61 -10.41
C ARG A 62 4.64 2.39 -9.64
N LEU A 63 4.11 1.40 -10.37
CA LEU A 63 3.82 0.08 -9.79
C LEU A 63 5.10 -0.76 -9.70
N ALA A 64 5.25 -1.56 -8.65
CA ALA A 64 6.37 -2.48 -8.53
C ALA A 64 6.35 -3.58 -9.62
N ASP A 65 5.15 -4.04 -9.97
CA ASP A 65 4.88 -4.95 -11.08
C ASP A 65 3.63 -4.45 -11.83
N PRO A 66 3.72 -4.19 -13.16
CA PRO A 66 2.59 -3.68 -13.94
C PRO A 66 1.42 -4.66 -14.04
N ASN A 67 1.62 -5.95 -13.75
CA ASN A 67 0.55 -6.96 -13.77
C ASN A 67 -0.13 -7.13 -12.41
N LYS A 68 0.37 -6.45 -11.37
CA LYS A 68 -0.22 -6.49 -10.03
C LYS A 68 -1.09 -5.25 -9.84
N LYS A 69 -2.23 -5.45 -9.19
CA LYS A 69 -3.24 -4.41 -9.04
C LYS A 69 -3.39 -4.04 -7.57
N PRO A 70 -2.88 -2.88 -7.16
CA PRO A 70 -3.10 -2.38 -5.81
C PRO A 70 -4.60 -2.17 -5.55
N ILE A 71 -4.99 -2.27 -4.29
CA ILE A 71 -6.40 -2.18 -3.90
C ILE A 71 -6.61 -1.18 -2.76
N ALA A 72 -7.79 -0.60 -2.71
CA ALA A 72 -8.33 0.08 -1.54
C ALA A 72 -9.41 -0.81 -0.92
N MET A 73 -9.32 -1.10 0.38
CA MET A 73 -10.26 -1.99 1.07
C MET A 73 -11.53 -1.25 1.47
N ALA A 74 -12.67 -1.95 1.41
CA ALA A 74 -13.94 -1.50 1.96
C ALA A 74 -14.06 -1.89 3.43
N TYR A 75 -14.50 -0.96 4.27
CA TYR A 75 -14.91 -1.25 5.64
C TYR A 75 -15.96 -0.24 6.12
N ALA A 76 -16.55 -0.51 7.28
CA ALA A 76 -17.50 0.36 7.97
C ALA A 76 -17.05 0.54 9.42
N GLY A 77 -17.71 1.41 10.19
CA GLY A 77 -17.37 1.56 11.59
C GLY A 77 -18.22 2.58 12.33
N HIS A 78 -18.13 2.57 13.65
CA HIS A 78 -18.74 3.59 14.49
C HIS A 78 -17.75 4.75 14.67
N GLN A 79 -18.14 5.96 14.27
CA GLN A 79 -17.37 7.18 14.52
C GLN A 79 -18.18 8.07 15.46
N PHE A 80 -17.57 8.47 16.58
CA PHE A 80 -18.21 9.31 17.61
C PHE A 80 -19.58 8.78 18.07
N GLY A 81 -19.71 7.46 18.22
CA GLY A 81 -20.95 6.81 18.67
C GLY A 81 -22.00 6.56 17.58
N HIS A 82 -21.77 7.00 16.34
CA HIS A 82 -22.69 6.80 15.22
C HIS A 82 -22.15 5.79 14.22
N TYR A 83 -23.00 4.87 13.76
CA TYR A 83 -22.64 3.92 12.71
C TYR A 83 -22.48 4.65 11.36
N VAL A 84 -21.32 4.49 10.74
CA VAL A 84 -21.03 4.95 9.38
C VAL A 84 -21.00 3.71 8.48
N PRO A 85 -22.01 3.51 7.62
CA PRO A 85 -22.16 2.26 6.86
C PRO A 85 -21.09 2.07 5.78
N MET A 86 -20.38 3.12 5.40
CA MET A 86 -19.35 3.08 4.38
C MET A 86 -18.19 4.00 4.75
N LEU A 87 -17.07 3.38 5.09
CA LEU A 87 -15.74 3.96 5.16
C LEU A 87 -14.91 3.28 4.06
N GLY A 88 -13.73 2.77 4.38
CA GLY A 88 -12.77 2.22 3.44
C GLY A 88 -11.48 3.02 3.42
N ASP A 89 -10.50 2.52 2.67
CA ASP A 89 -9.20 3.16 2.54
C ASP A 89 -9.29 4.46 1.73
N GLY A 90 -9.71 5.54 2.38
CA GLY A 90 -9.95 6.83 1.72
C GLY A 90 -8.70 7.63 1.34
N ARG A 91 -7.51 7.14 1.69
CA ARG A 91 -6.20 7.72 1.32
C ARG A 91 -5.07 6.69 1.37
N GLY A 92 -5.44 5.42 1.42
CA GLY A 92 -4.54 4.30 1.58
C GLY A 92 -4.74 3.35 0.41
N VAL A 93 -3.67 2.70 -0.01
CA VAL A 93 -3.73 1.65 -1.02
C VAL A 93 -2.82 0.51 -0.56
N LEU A 94 -3.36 -0.70 -0.48
CA LEU A 94 -2.56 -1.91 -0.36
C LEU A 94 -1.85 -2.15 -1.71
N LEU A 95 -0.53 -2.02 -1.73
CA LEU A 95 0.27 -2.30 -2.93
C LEU A 95 0.33 -3.80 -3.22
N GLY A 96 0.27 -4.62 -2.18
CA GLY A 96 0.32 -6.08 -2.19
C GLY A 96 0.89 -6.58 -0.87
N GLU A 97 1.18 -7.87 -0.78
CA GLU A 97 1.81 -8.46 0.41
C GLU A 97 3.17 -9.07 0.11
N ILE A 98 4.10 -8.91 1.05
CA ILE A 98 5.40 -9.57 1.05
C ILE A 98 5.28 -10.85 1.87
N VAL A 99 5.85 -11.95 1.37
CA VAL A 99 5.96 -13.20 2.12
C VAL A 99 7.42 -13.40 2.52
N VAL A 100 7.67 -13.44 3.83
CA VAL A 100 8.98 -13.67 4.42
C VAL A 100 9.01 -15.09 4.98
N ASP A 101 10.04 -15.84 4.61
CA ASP A 101 10.29 -17.18 5.16
C ASP A 101 11.35 -17.05 6.26
N ASN A 102 10.97 -17.36 7.51
CA ASN A 102 11.89 -17.34 8.65
C ASN A 102 12.41 -18.75 9.00
N GLY A 103 12.21 -19.73 8.11
CA GLY A 103 12.64 -21.11 8.24
C GLY A 103 11.64 -22.00 8.99
N SER A 104 10.97 -21.48 10.04
CA SER A 104 9.96 -22.23 10.80
C SER A 104 8.53 -21.89 10.38
N SER A 105 8.32 -20.75 9.72
CA SER A 105 7.03 -20.27 9.27
C SER A 105 7.17 -19.30 8.08
N LYS A 106 6.07 -19.11 7.36
CA LYS A 106 5.94 -18.05 6.35
C LYS A 106 5.04 -16.98 6.90
N GLU A 107 5.57 -15.79 7.04
CA GLU A 107 4.84 -14.61 7.48
C GLU A 107 4.45 -13.76 6.29
N ARG A 108 3.23 -13.22 6.31
CA ARG A 108 2.71 -12.32 5.28
C ARG A 108 2.59 -10.92 5.86
N TRP A 109 3.15 -9.95 5.14
CA TRP A 109 3.19 -8.55 5.53
C TRP A 109 2.55 -7.68 4.46
N ASP A 110 1.50 -6.96 4.84
CA ASP A 110 0.85 -5.99 3.96
C ASP A 110 1.75 -4.77 3.73
N LEU A 111 1.94 -4.41 2.47
CA LEU A 111 2.64 -3.20 2.08
C LEU A 111 1.63 -2.12 1.70
N HIS A 112 1.20 -1.35 2.69
CA HIS A 112 0.15 -0.34 2.53
C HIS A 112 0.73 1.07 2.38
N LEU A 113 0.50 1.70 1.22
CA LEU A 113 0.92 3.06 0.94
C LEU A 113 -0.14 4.07 1.41
N LYS A 114 0.22 4.90 2.40
CA LYS A 114 -0.66 5.96 2.94
C LYS A 114 -0.33 7.30 2.30
N GLY A 115 -1.37 8.06 1.94
CA GLY A 115 -1.23 9.29 1.15
C GLY A 115 -1.15 9.03 -0.36
N ALA A 116 -1.55 7.83 -0.80
CA ALA A 116 -1.48 7.33 -2.17
C ALA A 116 -2.40 8.06 -3.17
N GLY A 117 -3.14 9.09 -2.74
CA GLY A 117 -4.12 9.78 -3.56
C GLY A 117 -5.55 9.30 -3.29
N THR A 118 -6.47 9.78 -4.12
CA THR A 118 -7.89 9.53 -3.95
C THR A 118 -8.26 8.10 -4.33
N THR A 119 -9.20 7.53 -3.61
CA THR A 119 -9.82 6.23 -3.85
C THR A 119 -11.36 6.42 -3.89
N PRO A 120 -12.13 5.40 -4.31
CA PRO A 120 -13.59 5.45 -4.18
C PRO A 120 -14.09 5.72 -2.75
N TYR A 121 -13.25 5.50 -1.73
CA TYR A 121 -13.58 5.69 -0.31
C TYR A 121 -13.11 7.05 0.24
N SER A 122 -12.50 7.92 -0.56
CA SER A 122 -11.98 9.22 -0.12
C SER A 122 -13.07 10.19 0.37
N ARG A 123 -14.32 9.97 -0.04
CA ARG A 123 -15.44 10.91 0.21
C ARG A 123 -15.05 12.30 -0.30
N HIS A 124 -14.96 13.29 0.59
CA HIS A 124 -14.56 14.67 0.25
C HIS A 124 -13.08 14.98 0.53
N GLY A 125 -12.28 13.98 0.92
CA GLY A 125 -10.85 14.16 1.20
C GLY A 125 -10.00 14.06 -0.07
N GLU A 126 -8.85 14.75 -0.06
CA GLU A 126 -7.90 14.76 -1.20
C GLU A 126 -7.08 13.47 -1.36
N GLY A 127 -7.27 12.48 -0.47
CA GLY A 127 -6.52 11.23 -0.53
C GLY A 127 -5.03 11.35 -0.16
N ARG A 128 -4.60 12.50 0.36
CA ARG A 128 -3.21 12.79 0.73
C ARG A 128 -2.94 12.72 2.23
N ALA A 129 -1.67 12.54 2.54
CA ALA A 129 -1.10 12.70 3.88
C ALA A 129 -0.10 13.86 3.85
N VAL A 130 -0.01 14.58 4.96
CA VAL A 130 0.94 15.68 5.16
C VAL A 130 2.11 15.19 6.02
N LEU A 131 3.24 15.89 5.97
CA LEU A 131 4.47 15.49 6.66
C LEU A 131 4.40 15.59 8.21
N ARG A 132 3.56 16.49 8.73
CA ARG A 132 3.47 16.84 10.16
C ARG A 132 3.01 15.72 11.10
#